data_AF-A0A0D1Y1C7-F1
#
_entry.id   AF-A0A0D1Y1C7-F1
#
_cell.length_a   1.000
_cell.length_b   1.000
_cell.length_c   1.000
_cell.angle_alpha   90.00
_cell.angle_beta   90.00
_cell.angle_gamma   90.00
#
_symmetry.space_group_name_H-M   'P 1'
#
loop_
_entity.id
_entity.type
_entity.pdbx_description
1 polymer ?
#
loop_
_entity_poly.entity_id
_entity_poly.type
_entity_poly.pdbx_seq_one_letter_code
_entity_poly.pdbx_strand_id
1 'polypeptide(L)'
;MTPALPYAADAEAPLKPAELNVLRAQYEKEGEYVGIQTKFNYAWGLIKSNARNEQQLGIQLLSEIFRSSPDRRRECLYYLALGNYKLGNYAEARRYNDLLLDLEPSNLQAASLRGLIEEKVQREGLVGVAIVGGLAVAAGVVGSLLFKSARRR
;
A
#
# COMPACT_ATOMS: atom_id res chain seq x y z
N MET A 1 -14.38 -18.55 13.79
CA MET A 1 -12.99 -18.20 13.44
C MET A 1 -13.04 -17.34 12.20
N THR A 2 -12.73 -16.06 12.31
CA THR A 2 -12.49 -15.21 11.13
C THR A 2 -11.29 -15.76 10.37
N PRO A 3 -11.36 -15.94 9.04
CA PRO A 3 -10.18 -16.32 8.27
C PRO A 3 -9.08 -15.28 8.52
N ALA A 4 -7.84 -15.73 8.70
CA ALA A 4 -6.72 -14.83 8.91
C ALA A 4 -6.58 -13.93 7.68
N LEU A 5 -6.67 -12.61 7.89
CA LEU A 5 -6.41 -11.63 6.83
C LEU A 5 -4.96 -11.81 6.34
N PRO A 6 -4.72 -11.70 5.02
CA PRO A 6 -3.37 -11.83 4.47
C PRO A 6 -2.45 -10.72 5.00
N TYR A 7 -1.15 -10.94 5.06
CA TYR A 7 -0.21 -9.86 5.29
C TYR A 7 0.09 -9.11 3.99
N ALA A 8 0.65 -7.90 4.09
CA ALA A 8 1.06 -7.15 2.90
C ALA A 8 2.04 -7.94 2.00
N ALA A 9 2.89 -8.78 2.60
CA ALA A 9 3.78 -9.68 1.86
C ALA A 9 3.04 -10.67 0.94
N ASP A 10 1.83 -11.09 1.31
CA ASP A 10 1.03 -12.01 0.48
C ASP A 10 0.48 -11.34 -0.78
N ALA A 11 0.29 -10.01 -0.74
CA ALA A 11 -0.04 -9.21 -1.92
C ALA A 11 1.14 -9.10 -2.89
N GLU A 12 2.37 -9.20 -2.37
CA GLU A 12 3.61 -9.12 -3.17
C GLU A 12 4.07 -10.46 -3.74
N ALA A 13 3.48 -11.58 -3.31
CA ALA A 13 3.79 -12.91 -3.81
C ALA A 13 2.81 -13.32 -4.93
N PRO A 14 3.14 -13.15 -6.23
CA PRO A 14 2.23 -13.47 -7.33
C PRO A 14 1.84 -14.95 -7.34
N LEU A 15 0.60 -15.21 -7.76
CA LEU A 15 0.14 -16.59 -8.03
C LEU A 15 0.86 -17.14 -9.26
N LYS A 16 0.95 -18.48 -9.36
CA LYS A 16 1.40 -19.11 -10.60
C LYS A 16 0.40 -18.77 -11.71
N PRO A 17 0.82 -18.56 -12.97
CA PRO A 17 -0.11 -18.23 -14.06
C PRO A 17 -1.26 -19.25 -14.21
N ALA A 18 -0.99 -20.53 -13.97
CA ALA A 18 -2.00 -21.58 -13.98
C ALA A 18 -3.08 -21.39 -12.90
N GLU A 19 -2.72 -20.94 -11.70
CA GLU A 19 -3.66 -20.71 -10.59
C GLU A 19 -4.58 -19.52 -10.91
N LEU A 20 -4.02 -18.43 -11.46
CA LEU A 20 -4.82 -17.28 -11.89
C LEU A 20 -5.78 -17.66 -13.03
N ASN A 21 -5.35 -18.53 -13.95
CA ASN A 21 -6.20 -19.01 -15.04
C ASN A 21 -7.37 -19.87 -14.53
N VAL A 22 -7.17 -20.67 -13.48
CA VAL A 22 -8.27 -21.42 -12.85
C VAL A 22 -9.31 -20.48 -12.26
N LEU A 23 -8.88 -19.42 -11.57
CA LEU A 23 -9.79 -18.40 -11.03
C LEU A 23 -10.55 -17.66 -12.14
N ARG A 24 -9.85 -17.28 -13.22
CA ARG A 24 -10.45 -16.64 -14.40
C ARG A 24 -11.50 -17.54 -15.05
N ALA A 25 -11.16 -18.81 -15.30
CA ALA A 25 -12.07 -19.76 -15.93
C ALA A 25 -13.34 -19.97 -15.08
N GLN A 26 -13.21 -20.04 -13.76
CA GLN A 26 -14.36 -20.14 -12.87
C GLN A 26 -15.23 -18.87 -12.91
N TYR A 27 -14.61 -17.69 -12.88
CA TYR A 27 -15.31 -16.40 -12.99
C TYR A 27 -16.09 -16.28 -14.30
N GLU A 28 -15.47 -16.61 -15.43
CA GLU A 28 -16.08 -16.57 -16.75
C GLU A 28 -17.20 -17.60 -16.91
N LYS A 29 -17.03 -18.80 -16.35
CA LYS A 29 -18.03 -19.88 -16.39
C LYS A 29 -19.34 -19.50 -15.68
N GLU A 30 -19.26 -18.78 -14.57
CA GLU A 30 -20.45 -18.34 -13.82
C GLU A 30 -21.18 -17.16 -14.51
N GLY A 31 -20.47 -16.39 -15.33
CA GLY A 31 -21.06 -15.36 -16.19
C GLY A 31 -21.74 -14.23 -15.42
N GLU A 32 -22.94 -13.84 -15.87
CA GLU A 32 -23.67 -12.68 -15.35
C GLU A 32 -24.02 -12.79 -13.85
N TYR A 33 -24.27 -14.01 -13.37
CA TYR A 33 -24.68 -14.28 -11.98
C TYR A 33 -23.54 -14.82 -11.13
N VAL A 34 -22.31 -14.37 -11.40
CA VAL A 34 -21.13 -14.79 -10.65
C VAL A 34 -21.29 -14.59 -9.15
N GLY A 35 -20.98 -15.65 -8.41
CA GLY A 35 -21.04 -15.66 -6.95
C GLY A 35 -20.05 -14.68 -6.35
N ILE A 36 -20.43 -14.04 -5.24
CA ILE A 36 -19.60 -13.04 -4.56
C ILE A 36 -18.23 -13.62 -4.19
N GLN A 37 -18.17 -14.87 -3.73
CA GLN A 37 -16.91 -15.52 -3.35
C GLN A 37 -16.01 -15.77 -4.58
N THR A 38 -16.58 -16.21 -5.70
CA THR A 38 -15.85 -16.42 -6.96
C THR A 38 -15.25 -15.11 -7.46
N LYS A 39 -16.07 -14.05 -7.50
CA LYS A 39 -15.63 -12.69 -7.86
C LYS A 39 -14.53 -12.18 -6.92
N PHE A 40 -14.67 -12.41 -5.62
CA PHE A 40 -13.67 -12.01 -4.61
C PHE A 40 -12.34 -12.73 -4.82
N ASN A 41 -12.37 -14.06 -4.99
CA ASN A 41 -11.18 -14.88 -5.18
C ASN A 41 -10.44 -14.46 -6.46
N TYR A 42 -11.18 -14.25 -7.54
CA TYR A 42 -10.60 -13.79 -8.80
C TYR A 42 -9.98 -12.39 -8.67
N ALA A 43 -10.71 -11.45 -8.05
CA ALA A 43 -10.21 -10.11 -7.78
C ALA A 43 -8.91 -10.10 -6.97
N TRP A 44 -8.82 -10.96 -5.95
CA TRP A 44 -7.60 -11.11 -5.16
C TRP A 44 -6.44 -11.69 -5.98
N GLY A 45 -6.71 -12.71 -6.80
CA GLY A 45 -5.71 -13.26 -7.73
C GLY A 45 -5.16 -12.20 -8.70
N LEU A 46 -6.04 -11.33 -9.22
CA LEU A 46 -5.66 -10.21 -10.08
C LEU A 46 -4.80 -9.16 -9.36
N ILE A 47 -5.12 -8.82 -8.11
CA ILE A 47 -4.31 -7.89 -7.30
C ILE A 47 -2.90 -8.43 -7.07
N LYS A 48 -2.76 -9.74 -6.90
CA LYS A 48 -1.46 -10.40 -6.74
C LYS A 48 -0.63 -10.46 -8.02
N SER A 49 -1.22 -10.19 -9.19
CA SER A 49 -0.49 -10.13 -10.45
C SER A 49 0.58 -9.04 -10.46
N ASN A 50 1.55 -9.14 -11.36
CA ASN A 50 2.52 -8.07 -11.65
C ASN A 50 2.01 -7.09 -12.73
N ALA A 51 0.89 -7.41 -13.39
CA ALA A 51 0.34 -6.58 -14.45
C ALA A 51 -0.57 -5.50 -13.86
N ARG A 52 -0.23 -4.22 -14.08
CA ARG A 52 -0.95 -3.07 -13.51
C ARG A 52 -2.43 -3.03 -13.91
N ASN A 53 -2.74 -3.41 -15.14
CA ASN A 53 -4.13 -3.51 -15.64
C ASN A 53 -4.93 -4.59 -14.90
N GLU A 54 -4.33 -5.75 -14.61
CA GLU A 54 -4.98 -6.80 -13.82
C GLU A 54 -5.22 -6.32 -12.38
N GLN A 55 -4.23 -5.68 -11.75
CA GLN A 55 -4.39 -5.11 -10.41
C GLN A 55 -5.54 -4.09 -10.34
N GLN A 56 -5.63 -3.20 -11.33
CA GLN A 56 -6.73 -2.23 -11.44
C GLN A 56 -8.09 -2.91 -11.57
N LEU A 57 -8.21 -3.94 -12.42
CA LEU A 57 -9.42 -4.74 -12.53
C LEU A 57 -9.78 -5.41 -11.21
N GLY A 58 -8.81 -5.99 -10.50
CA GLY A 58 -9.04 -6.60 -9.19
C GLY A 58 -9.62 -5.62 -8.17
N ILE A 59 -9.09 -4.39 -8.11
CA ILE A 59 -9.63 -3.33 -7.25
C ILE A 59 -11.04 -2.93 -7.66
N GLN A 60 -11.32 -2.85 -8.96
CA GLN A 60 -12.67 -2.57 -9.46
C GLN A 60 -13.66 -3.64 -9.00
N LEU A 61 -13.34 -4.92 -9.17
CA LEU A 61 -14.21 -6.03 -8.77
C LEU A 61 -14.45 -6.03 -7.25
N LEU A 62 -13.43 -5.77 -6.43
CA LEU A 62 -13.60 -5.63 -4.97
C LEU A 62 -14.47 -4.42 -4.61
N SER A 63 -14.33 -3.31 -5.33
CA SER A 63 -15.15 -2.11 -5.11
C SER A 63 -16.62 -2.37 -5.41
N GLU A 64 -16.91 -3.18 -6.44
CA GLU A 64 -18.27 -3.61 -6.76
C GLU A 64 -18.85 -4.47 -5.63
N ILE A 65 -18.08 -5.44 -5.10
CA ILE A 65 -18.50 -6.27 -3.95
C ILE A 65 -18.74 -5.40 -2.72
N PHE A 66 -17.84 -4.45 -2.42
CA PHE A 66 -17.98 -3.54 -1.27
C PHE A 66 -19.29 -2.73 -1.32
N ARG A 67 -19.70 -2.29 -2.51
CA ARG A 67 -20.95 -1.52 -2.70
C ARG A 67 -22.19 -2.41 -2.59
N SER A 68 -22.17 -3.58 -3.22
CA SER A 68 -23.34 -4.47 -3.33
C SER A 68 -23.57 -5.36 -2.11
N SER A 69 -22.53 -5.65 -1.31
CA SER A 69 -22.55 -6.65 -0.25
C SER A 69 -22.11 -6.06 1.10
N PRO A 70 -23.03 -5.42 1.85
CA PRO A 70 -22.74 -4.81 3.16
C PRO A 70 -22.02 -5.76 4.13
N ASP A 71 -22.43 -7.03 4.16
CA ASP A 71 -21.88 -8.05 5.06
C ASP A 71 -20.40 -8.37 4.79
N ARG A 72 -19.89 -8.05 3.60
CA ARG A 72 -18.49 -8.27 3.20
C ARG A 72 -17.64 -7.01 3.22
N ARG A 73 -18.21 -5.84 3.54
CA ARG A 73 -17.50 -4.56 3.49
C ARG A 73 -16.21 -4.58 4.29
N ARG A 74 -16.27 -5.13 5.50
CA ARG A 74 -15.15 -5.21 6.43
C ARG A 74 -13.94 -5.93 5.83
N GLU A 75 -14.15 -7.11 5.24
CA GLU A 75 -13.10 -7.85 4.55
C GLU A 75 -12.62 -7.09 3.31
N CYS A 76 -13.55 -6.54 2.52
CA CYS A 76 -13.21 -5.77 1.32
C CYS A 76 -12.34 -4.54 1.62
N LEU A 77 -12.54 -3.84 2.74
CA LEU A 77 -11.70 -2.69 3.13
C LEU A 77 -10.22 -3.06 3.16
N TYR A 78 -9.89 -4.19 3.79
CA TYR A 78 -8.50 -4.63 3.90
C TYR A 78 -7.88 -4.97 2.53
N TYR A 79 -8.61 -5.68 1.69
CA TYR A 79 -8.12 -6.06 0.35
C TYR A 79 -8.04 -4.87 -0.61
N LEU A 80 -8.97 -3.90 -0.50
CA LEU A 80 -8.90 -2.64 -1.23
C LEU A 80 -7.69 -1.80 -0.79
N ALA A 81 -7.38 -1.79 0.51
CA ALA A 81 -6.18 -1.13 1.01
C ALA A 81 -4.90 -1.75 0.43
N LEU A 82 -4.80 -3.09 0.43
CA LEU A 82 -3.66 -3.81 -0.14
C LEU A 82 -3.50 -3.57 -1.65
N GLY A 83 -4.60 -3.65 -2.42
CA GLY A 83 -4.56 -3.40 -3.86
C GLY A 83 -4.12 -1.98 -4.19
N ASN A 84 -4.64 -0.97 -3.49
CA ASN A 84 -4.22 0.41 -3.68
C ASN A 84 -2.78 0.65 -3.23
N TYR A 85 -2.33 0.03 -2.13
CA TYR A 85 -0.94 0.09 -1.68
C TYR A 85 0.02 -0.43 -2.77
N LYS A 86 -0.28 -1.60 -3.34
CA LYS A 86 0.53 -2.22 -4.40
C LYS A 86 0.59 -1.35 -5.67
N LEU A 87 -0.49 -0.65 -6.01
CA LEU A 87 -0.54 0.27 -7.16
C LEU A 87 0.20 1.61 -6.93
N GLY A 88 0.62 1.90 -5.69
CA GLY A 88 1.17 3.19 -5.29
C GLY A 88 0.10 4.25 -4.97
N ASN A 89 -1.17 3.86 -4.89
CA ASN A 89 -2.28 4.75 -4.55
C ASN A 89 -2.39 4.93 -3.02
N TYR A 90 -1.33 5.41 -2.37
CA TYR A 90 -1.21 5.36 -0.90
C TYR A 90 -2.27 6.16 -0.14
N ALA A 91 -2.76 7.26 -0.71
CA ALA A 91 -3.84 8.04 -0.11
C ALA A 91 -5.13 7.20 0.02
N GLU A 92 -5.47 6.46 -1.04
CA GLU A 92 -6.66 5.61 -1.04
C GLU A 92 -6.43 4.34 -0.21
N ALA A 93 -5.22 3.78 -0.24
CA ALA A 93 -4.83 2.68 0.64
C ALA A 93 -5.00 3.05 2.12
N ARG A 94 -4.53 4.24 2.52
CA ARG A 94 -4.70 4.79 3.87
C ARG A 94 -6.18 4.94 4.22
N ARG A 95 -6.97 5.54 3.33
CA ARG A 95 -8.40 5.76 3.56
C ARG A 95 -9.14 4.47 3.87
N TYR A 96 -8.94 3.41 3.08
CA TYR A 96 -9.58 2.12 3.34
C TYR A 96 -9.07 1.45 4.62
N ASN A 97 -7.76 1.55 4.89
CA ASN A 97 -7.16 0.94 6.07
C ASN A 97 -7.58 1.63 7.38
N ASP A 98 -7.67 2.96 7.37
CA ASP A 98 -8.14 3.75 8.52
C ASP A 98 -9.62 3.44 8.81
N LEU A 99 -10.47 3.35 7.78
CA LEU A 99 -11.87 2.90 7.95
C LEU A 99 -11.97 1.51 8.58
N LEU A 100 -11.06 0.59 8.26
CA LEU A 100 -11.03 -0.73 8.90
C LEU A 100 -10.59 -0.63 10.36
N LEU A 101 -9.61 0.21 10.67
CA LEU A 101 -9.12 0.39 12.04
C LEU A 101 -10.12 1.13 12.94
N ASP A 102 -10.98 1.99 12.38
CA ASP A 102 -12.10 2.58 13.10
C ASP A 102 -13.12 1.51 13.53
N LEU A 103 -13.32 0.48 12.69
CA LEU A 103 -14.21 -0.64 12.98
C LEU A 103 -13.55 -1.71 13.87
N GLU A 104 -12.25 -1.94 13.68
CA GLU A 104 -11.46 -2.95 14.38
C GLU A 104 -10.12 -2.38 14.87
N PRO A 105 -10.10 -1.59 15.97
CA PRO A 105 -8.90 -0.91 16.44
C PRO A 105 -7.73 -1.84 16.81
N SER A 106 -8.03 -3.08 17.18
CA SER A 106 -7.07 -4.12 17.54
C SER A 106 -6.61 -4.99 16.36
N ASN A 107 -6.98 -4.64 15.12
CA ASN A 107 -6.58 -5.40 13.93
C ASN A 107 -5.09 -5.19 13.62
N LEU A 108 -4.28 -6.19 13.97
CA LEU A 108 -2.82 -6.14 13.83
C LEU A 108 -2.36 -6.05 12.38
N GLN A 109 -3.09 -6.70 11.45
CA GLN A 109 -2.79 -6.67 10.03
C GLN A 109 -2.99 -5.27 9.46
N ALA A 110 -4.12 -4.63 9.77
CA ALA A 110 -4.40 -3.26 9.36
C ALA A 110 -3.42 -2.25 10.00
N ALA A 111 -3.07 -2.44 11.27
CA ALA A 111 -2.07 -1.60 11.95
C ALA A 111 -0.68 -1.74 11.29
N SER A 112 -0.27 -2.97 10.94
CA SER A 112 0.97 -3.22 10.21
C SER A 112 0.96 -2.58 8.82
N LEU A 113 -0.14 -2.72 8.07
CA LEU A 113 -0.31 -2.09 6.77
C LEU A 113 -0.26 -0.55 6.85
N ARG A 114 -0.83 0.05 7.90
CA ARG A 114 -0.74 1.50 8.14
C ARG A 114 0.71 1.98 8.22
N GLY A 115 1.55 1.26 8.96
CA GLY A 115 2.98 1.57 9.06
C GLY A 115 3.70 1.49 7.72
N LEU A 116 3.40 0.46 6.91
CA LEU A 116 3.96 0.31 5.56
C LEU A 116 3.52 1.44 4.61
N ILE A 117 2.25 1.87 4.71
CA ILE A 117 1.74 3.02 3.94
C ILE A 117 2.47 4.30 4.35
N GLU A 118 2.58 4.58 5.64
CA GLU A 118 3.26 5.77 6.17
C GLU A 118 4.73 5.82 5.74
N GLU A 119 5.44 4.69 5.77
CA GLU A 119 6.82 4.59 5.32
C GLU A 119 6.96 4.93 3.83
N LYS A 120 6.07 4.40 2.97
CA LYS A 120 6.09 4.69 1.53
C LYS A 120 5.79 6.16 1.24
N VAL A 121 4.77 6.72 1.90
CA VAL A 121 4.41 8.14 1.75
C VAL A 121 5.57 9.05 2.19
N GLN A 122 6.24 8.73 3.29
CA GLN A 122 7.41 9.50 3.74
C GLN A 122 8.57 9.40 2.75
N ARG A 123 8.90 8.20 2.26
CA ARG A 123 9.96 8.00 1.27
C ARG A 123 9.69 8.77 -0.03
N GLU A 124 8.48 8.67 -0.58
CA GLU A 124 8.13 9.35 -1.83
C GLU A 124 7.97 10.88 -1.65
N GLY A 125 7.46 11.32 -0.49
CA GLY A 125 7.43 12.74 -0.12
C GLY A 125 8.84 13.35 0.02
N LEU A 126 9.80 12.58 0.55
CA LEU A 126 11.20 12.99 0.64
C LEU A 126 11.89 13.08 -0.74
N VAL A 127 11.51 12.22 -1.70
CA VAL A 127 12.00 12.32 -3.09
C VAL A 127 11.53 13.62 -3.76
N GLY A 128 10.36 14.16 -3.38
CA GLY A 128 9.87 15.46 -3.85
C GLY A 128 10.52 16.68 -3.17
N VAL A 129 11.06 16.53 -1.96
CA VAL A 129 11.69 17.62 -1.18
C VAL A 129 13.22 17.67 -1.36
N ALA A 130 13.84 16.67 -2.00
CA ALA A 130 15.28 16.63 -2.22
C ALA A 130 15.82 17.64 -3.26
N ILE A 131 14.96 18.42 -3.92
CA ILE A 131 15.38 19.51 -4.81
C ILE A 131 15.02 20.85 -4.15
N VAL A 132 15.93 21.33 -3.33
CA VAL A 132 16.29 22.73 -3.01
C VAL A 132 16.68 22.80 -1.53
N GLY A 133 17.98 22.62 -1.31
CA GLY A 133 18.64 22.82 -0.03
C GLY A 133 20.15 22.91 -0.22
N GLY A 134 20.59 23.65 -1.24
CA GLY A 134 21.98 24.03 -1.37
C GLY A 134 22.42 24.89 -0.16
N LEU A 135 23.60 24.58 0.36
CA LEU A 135 24.43 25.39 1.29
C LEU A 135 23.85 25.71 2.68
N ALA A 136 24.34 24.99 3.69
CA ALA A 136 24.71 25.59 4.97
C ALA A 136 25.75 24.74 5.72
N VAL A 137 26.93 24.48 5.13
CA VAL A 137 28.11 24.20 5.95
C VAL A 137 28.60 25.56 6.44
N ALA A 138 28.23 25.89 7.67
CA ALA A 138 28.70 27.06 8.39
C ALA A 138 30.24 27.02 8.47
N ALA A 139 30.92 27.71 7.56
CA ALA A 139 32.32 28.08 7.70
C ALA A 139 32.41 29.15 8.81
N GLY A 140 32.45 28.72 10.06
CA GLY A 140 32.41 29.62 11.21
C GLY A 140 33.21 29.16 12.43
N VAL A 141 34.27 28.36 12.26
CA VAL A 141 35.12 27.90 13.40
C VAL A 141 36.62 28.15 13.23
N VAL A 142 37.11 28.82 12.18
CA VAL A 142 38.56 29.11 12.07
C VAL A 142 38.81 30.58 11.81
N GLY A 143 38.69 31.40 12.86
CA GLY A 143 38.97 32.84 12.76
C GLY A 143 39.48 33.51 14.03
N SER A 144 39.80 32.77 15.10
CA SER A 144 40.12 33.37 16.41
C SER A 144 41.42 32.89 17.07
N LEU A 145 42.31 32.14 16.40
CA LEU A 145 43.49 31.57 17.09
C LEU A 145 44.90 31.87 16.50
N LEU A 146 45.10 32.70 15.47
CA LEU A 146 46.43 32.76 14.83
C LEU A 146 47.06 34.14 14.56
N PHE A 147 46.89 35.15 15.43
CA PHE A 147 47.84 36.28 15.44
C PHE A 147 48.13 36.80 16.86
N LYS A 148 48.97 36.07 17.60
CA LYS A 148 49.69 36.58 18.76
C LYS A 148 51.15 36.11 18.74
N SER A 149 51.98 36.77 17.95
CA SER A 149 53.45 36.85 18.18
C SER A 149 54.17 37.65 17.09
N ALA A 150 54.14 38.98 17.18
CA ALA A 150 55.29 39.80 16.79
C ALA A 150 55.01 41.25 17.16
N ARG A 151 55.76 41.77 18.14
CA ARG A 151 56.36 43.12 18.19
C ARG A 151 56.40 43.65 19.63
N ARG A 152 57.47 43.28 20.33
CA ARG A 152 58.10 44.14 21.34
C ARG A 152 59.61 44.12 21.04
N ARG A 153 60.07 45.20 20.41
CA ARG A 153 61.37 45.80 20.70
C ARG A 153 61.06 47.06 21.49
#